data_AF-A0A2T5PBL8-F1
#
_entry.id   AF-A0A2T5PBL8-F1
#
_cell.length_a   1.000
_cell.length_b   1.000
_cell.length_c   1.000
_cell.angle_alpha   90.00
_cell.angle_beta   90.00
_cell.angle_gamma   90.00
#
_symmetry.space_group_name_H-M   'P 1'
#
loop_
_entity.id
_entity.type
_entity.pdbx_description
1 polymer ?
#
loop_
_entity_poly.entity_id
_entity_poly.type
_entity_poly.pdbx_seq_one_letter_code
_entity_poly.pdbx_strand_id
1 'polypeptide(L)'
;VAKPAGDDALKKAKIDAAMLKAQLRKLEKVEQPDADQQAELARLRQQLEAAERALADLEATPTAAPVAKPAGDDALKKAKADLAFKRAELRKAEKDGAEDARLQALREALAQAEQALHQAEDASGKPAPELVRTDKRPVDDQTRALKTEVAFARADLRKLEREQAEEQALAAARVRLAEAERQLAEQNA
;
A
#
# COMPACT_ATOMS: atom_id res chain seq x y z
N VAL A 1 -14.77 -10.33 6.62
CA VAL A 1 -15.22 -11.56 5.93
C VAL A 1 -14.04 -12.51 5.86
N ALA A 2 -14.13 -13.66 6.54
CA ALA A 2 -13.05 -14.64 6.59
C ALA A 2 -12.86 -15.28 5.21
N LYS A 3 -11.62 -15.30 4.72
CA LYS A 3 -11.23 -15.96 3.47
C LYS A 3 -11.55 -17.46 3.58
N PRO A 4 -12.16 -18.10 2.57
CA PRO A 4 -12.42 -19.52 2.63
C PRO A 4 -11.07 -20.25 2.69
N ALA A 5 -10.80 -20.89 3.82
CA ALA A 5 -9.54 -21.58 4.10
C ALA A 5 -9.15 -22.61 3.01
N GLY A 6 -10.12 -23.09 2.22
CA GLY A 6 -9.91 -23.99 1.09
C GLY A 6 -9.12 -23.40 -0.09
N ASP A 7 -9.31 -22.11 -0.43
CA ASP A 7 -8.60 -21.51 -1.56
C ASP A 7 -7.11 -21.24 -1.25
N ASP A 8 -6.81 -20.90 0.01
CA ASP A 8 -5.43 -20.79 0.48
C ASP A 8 -4.74 -22.14 0.59
N ALA A 9 -5.45 -23.18 1.06
CA ALA A 9 -4.92 -24.55 1.09
C ALA A 9 -4.62 -25.07 -0.32
N LEU A 10 -5.51 -24.83 -1.30
CA LEU A 10 -5.30 -25.22 -2.70
C LEU A 10 -4.12 -24.47 -3.33
N LYS A 11 -4.00 -23.16 -3.10
CA LYS A 11 -2.86 -22.36 -3.59
C LYS A 11 -1.54 -22.85 -2.99
N LYS A 12 -1.53 -23.13 -1.68
CA LYS A 12 -0.35 -23.68 -1.01
C LYS A 12 0.04 -25.04 -1.59
N ALA A 13 -0.93 -25.94 -1.79
CA ALA A 13 -0.67 -27.26 -2.39
C ALA A 13 -0.10 -27.17 -3.81
N LYS A 14 -0.59 -26.22 -4.64
CA LYS A 14 -0.06 -25.97 -5.99
C LYS A 14 1.38 -25.46 -5.97
N ILE A 15 1.69 -24.55 -5.05
CA ILE A 15 3.05 -24.01 -4.87
C ILE A 15 3.99 -25.12 -4.38
N ASP A 16 3.57 -25.91 -3.40
CA ASP A 16 4.37 -27.00 -2.83
C ASP A 16 4.69 -28.07 -3.91
N ALA A 17 3.71 -28.48 -4.73
CA ALA A 17 3.94 -29.42 -5.83
C ALA A 17 4.87 -28.85 -6.92
N ALA A 18 4.75 -27.56 -7.26
CA ALA A 18 5.63 -26.92 -8.23
C ALA A 18 7.08 -26.80 -7.72
N MET A 19 7.25 -26.52 -6.42
CA MET A 19 8.55 -26.44 -5.77
C MET A 19 9.25 -27.82 -5.76
N LEU A 20 8.52 -28.88 -5.39
CA LEU A 20 9.03 -30.26 -5.40
C LEU A 20 9.44 -30.70 -6.82
N LYS A 21 8.64 -30.37 -7.85
CA LYS A 21 9.01 -30.60 -9.26
C LYS A 21 10.27 -29.87 -9.68
N ALA A 22 10.46 -28.63 -9.22
CA ALA A 22 11.66 -27.85 -9.52
C ALA A 22 12.92 -28.43 -8.85
N GLN A 23 12.81 -28.87 -7.59
CA GLN A 23 13.89 -29.53 -6.86
C GLN A 23 14.28 -30.86 -7.50
N LEU A 24 13.29 -31.67 -7.87
CA LEU A 24 13.50 -32.94 -8.57
C LEU A 24 14.18 -32.73 -9.93
N ARG A 25 13.72 -31.77 -10.75
CA ARG A 25 14.40 -31.40 -12.02
C ARG A 25 15.83 -30.89 -11.84
N LYS A 26 16.15 -30.32 -10.67
CA LYS A 26 17.51 -29.85 -10.37
C LYS A 26 18.44 -31.04 -10.09
N LEU A 27 17.97 -32.01 -9.30
CA LEU A 27 18.74 -33.21 -8.98
C LEU A 27 18.82 -34.20 -10.15
N GLU A 28 17.80 -34.28 -11.00
CA GLU A 28 17.84 -35.11 -12.23
C GLU A 28 18.84 -34.62 -13.28
N LYS A 29 19.30 -33.36 -13.20
CA LYS A 29 20.36 -32.83 -14.08
C LYS A 29 21.77 -33.22 -13.65
N VAL A 30 21.92 -33.87 -12.51
CA VAL A 30 23.22 -34.38 -12.04
C VAL A 30 23.51 -35.68 -12.78
N GLU A 31 24.54 -35.72 -13.63
CA GLU A 31 24.89 -36.90 -14.44
C GLU A 31 25.33 -38.12 -13.61
N GLN A 32 25.94 -37.89 -12.44
CA GLN A 32 26.42 -38.95 -11.56
C GLN A 32 26.02 -38.63 -10.11
N PRO A 33 24.77 -38.93 -9.71
CA PRO A 33 24.32 -38.66 -8.36
C PRO A 33 24.96 -39.64 -7.37
N ASP A 34 25.50 -39.11 -6.28
CA ASP A 34 26.01 -39.90 -5.16
C ASP A 34 24.88 -40.60 -4.38
N ALA A 35 25.24 -41.44 -3.40
CA ALA A 35 24.27 -42.22 -2.64
C ALA A 35 23.26 -41.35 -1.87
N ASP A 36 23.70 -40.19 -1.37
CA ASP A 36 22.85 -39.26 -0.63
C ASP A 36 21.89 -38.53 -1.57
N GLN A 37 22.36 -38.12 -2.75
CA GLN A 37 21.55 -37.51 -3.81
C GLN A 37 20.52 -38.49 -4.39
N GLN A 38 20.86 -39.77 -4.50
CA GLN A 38 19.92 -40.82 -4.91
C GLN A 38 18.82 -41.02 -3.85
N ALA A 39 19.18 -41.01 -2.56
CA ALA A 39 18.22 -41.07 -1.47
C ALA A 39 17.32 -39.81 -1.45
N GLU A 40 17.87 -38.63 -1.69
CA GLU A 40 17.11 -37.38 -1.79
C GLU A 40 16.15 -37.38 -2.99
N LEU A 41 16.58 -37.88 -4.15
CA LEU A 41 15.72 -38.06 -5.33
C LEU A 41 14.52 -38.97 -5.02
N ALA A 42 14.75 -40.11 -4.34
CA ALA A 42 13.68 -41.02 -3.95
C ALA A 42 12.70 -40.33 -2.97
N ARG A 43 13.24 -39.59 -1.99
CA ARG A 43 12.45 -38.84 -1.01
C ARG A 43 11.64 -37.71 -1.67
N LEU A 44 12.18 -37.00 -2.65
CA LEU A 44 11.49 -35.93 -3.38
C LEU A 44 10.38 -36.49 -4.28
N ARG A 45 10.60 -37.65 -4.91
CA ARG A 45 9.55 -38.36 -5.68
C ARG A 45 8.38 -38.74 -4.80
N GLN A 46 8.64 -39.34 -3.63
CA GLN A 46 7.59 -39.70 -2.68
C GLN A 46 6.84 -38.47 -2.15
N GLN A 47 7.55 -37.38 -1.83
CA GLN A 47 6.92 -36.13 -1.39
C GLN A 47 6.08 -35.50 -2.50
N LEU A 48 6.55 -35.54 -3.75
CA LEU A 48 5.79 -35.04 -4.89
C LEU A 48 4.51 -35.84 -5.10
N GLU A 49 4.58 -37.17 -5.05
CA GLU A 49 3.40 -38.04 -5.18
C GLU A 49 2.37 -37.76 -4.06
N ALA A 50 2.83 -37.61 -2.82
CA ALA A 50 1.96 -37.25 -1.70
C ALA A 50 1.33 -35.86 -1.88
N ALA A 51 2.10 -34.88 -2.35
CA ALA A 51 1.62 -33.53 -2.62
C ALA A 51 0.63 -33.49 -3.80
N GLU A 52 0.87 -34.27 -4.85
CA GLU A 52 -0.03 -34.40 -6.00
C GLU A 52 -1.32 -35.12 -5.62
N ARG A 53 -1.25 -36.13 -4.75
CA ARG A 53 -2.44 -36.81 -4.21
C ARG A 53 -3.27 -35.87 -3.32
N ALA A 54 -2.62 -35.14 -2.41
CA ALA A 54 -3.30 -34.14 -1.59
C ALA A 54 -3.91 -33.01 -2.46
N LEU A 55 -3.22 -32.60 -3.52
CA LEU A 55 -3.75 -31.64 -4.48
C LEU A 55 -4.96 -32.21 -5.24
N ALA A 56 -4.88 -33.46 -5.69
CA ALA A 56 -6.00 -34.14 -6.35
C ALA A 56 -7.20 -34.30 -5.40
N ASP A 57 -6.98 -34.61 -4.12
CA ASP A 57 -8.04 -34.69 -3.11
C ASP A 57 -8.67 -33.32 -2.86
N LEU A 58 -7.87 -32.25 -2.79
CA LEU A 58 -8.35 -30.86 -2.66
C LEU A 58 -9.10 -30.39 -3.92
N GLU A 59 -8.72 -30.86 -5.11
CA GLU A 59 -9.41 -30.57 -6.38
C GLU A 59 -10.67 -31.43 -6.59
N ALA A 60 -10.69 -32.66 -6.07
CA ALA A 60 -11.80 -33.62 -6.17
C ALA A 60 -12.85 -33.42 -5.08
N THR A 61 -12.48 -32.79 -3.96
CA THR A 61 -13.47 -32.25 -3.03
C THR A 61 -14.29 -31.23 -3.82
N PRO A 62 -15.63 -31.33 -3.89
CA PRO A 62 -16.45 -30.26 -4.45
C PRO A 62 -16.27 -29.05 -3.53
N THR A 63 -15.24 -28.28 -3.84
CA THR A 63 -15.10 -26.92 -3.39
C THR A 63 -16.42 -26.30 -3.80
N ALA A 64 -17.18 -25.79 -2.82
CA ALA A 64 -18.32 -24.93 -3.11
C ALA A 64 -17.90 -24.07 -4.29
N ALA A 65 -18.65 -24.20 -5.41
CA ALA A 65 -18.27 -23.75 -6.74
C ALA A 65 -17.41 -22.49 -6.61
N PRO A 66 -16.23 -22.42 -7.27
CA PRO A 66 -15.27 -21.34 -7.05
C PRO A 66 -16.12 -20.10 -6.95
N VAL A 67 -16.16 -19.44 -5.78
CA VAL A 67 -16.98 -18.24 -5.60
C VAL A 67 -16.61 -17.43 -6.80
N ALA A 68 -17.52 -17.40 -7.79
CA ALA A 68 -17.21 -16.79 -9.06
C ALA A 68 -16.80 -15.42 -8.60
N LYS A 69 -15.53 -15.03 -8.85
CA LYS A 69 -15.13 -13.66 -8.53
C LYS A 69 -16.32 -12.84 -8.99
N PRO A 70 -17.00 -12.10 -8.09
CA PRO A 70 -18.25 -11.49 -8.45
C PRO A 70 -17.97 -10.79 -9.77
N ALA A 71 -18.77 -10.99 -10.82
CA ALA A 71 -18.39 -10.49 -12.14
C ALA A 71 -18.03 -8.98 -12.09
N GLY A 72 -18.60 -8.27 -11.11
CA GLY A 72 -18.26 -6.91 -10.72
C GLY A 72 -16.81 -6.68 -10.25
N ASP A 73 -16.09 -7.65 -9.70
CA ASP A 73 -14.70 -7.52 -9.23
C ASP A 73 -13.68 -7.41 -10.36
N ASP A 74 -13.83 -8.21 -11.41
CA ASP A 74 -12.97 -8.11 -12.59
C ASP A 74 -13.39 -6.92 -13.47
N ALA A 75 -14.69 -6.60 -13.55
CA ALA A 75 -15.18 -5.37 -14.17
C ALA A 75 -14.63 -4.11 -13.46
N LEU A 76 -14.63 -4.10 -12.12
CA LEU A 76 -14.07 -3.01 -11.31
C LEU A 76 -12.56 -2.85 -11.54
N LYS A 77 -11.81 -3.94 -11.60
CA LYS A 77 -10.36 -3.88 -11.89
C LYS A 77 -10.09 -3.34 -13.28
N LYS A 78 -10.87 -3.77 -14.28
CA LYS A 78 -10.78 -3.27 -15.66
C LYS A 78 -11.07 -1.77 -15.70
N ALA A 79 -12.17 -1.31 -15.10
CA ALA A 79 -12.53 0.10 -15.07
C ALA A 79 -11.45 0.97 -14.37
N LYS A 80 -10.84 0.47 -13.27
CA LYS A 80 -9.72 1.15 -12.61
C LYS A 80 -8.48 1.27 -13.50
N ALA A 81 -8.15 0.20 -14.24
CA ALA A 81 -7.03 0.20 -15.18
C ALA A 81 -7.28 1.16 -16.35
N ASP A 82 -8.49 1.14 -16.92
CA ASP A 82 -8.90 2.01 -18.02
C ASP A 82 -8.86 3.49 -17.59
N LEU A 83 -9.34 3.82 -16.38
CA LEU A 83 -9.25 5.17 -15.82
C LEU A 83 -7.78 5.63 -15.67
N ALA A 84 -6.91 4.77 -15.14
CA ALA A 84 -5.49 5.09 -14.99
C ALA A 84 -4.82 5.33 -16.35
N PHE A 85 -5.15 4.52 -17.36
CA PHE A 85 -4.65 4.69 -18.72
C PHE A 85 -5.11 6.01 -19.33
N LYS A 86 -6.40 6.37 -19.21
CA LYS A 86 -6.94 7.64 -19.73
C LYS A 86 -6.32 8.87 -19.06
N ARG A 87 -6.08 8.80 -17.74
CA ARG A 87 -5.34 9.84 -17.02
C ARG A 87 -3.89 9.98 -17.52
N ALA A 88 -3.21 8.86 -17.77
CA ALA A 88 -1.85 8.88 -18.30
C ALA A 88 -1.79 9.44 -19.74
N GLU A 89 -2.74 9.06 -20.61
CA GLU A 89 -2.86 9.60 -21.96
C GLU A 89 -3.10 11.11 -21.96
N LEU A 90 -4.08 11.60 -21.17
CA LEU A 90 -4.36 13.03 -21.06
C LEU A 90 -3.12 13.80 -20.57
N ARG A 91 -2.49 13.32 -19.49
CA ARG A 91 -1.32 13.97 -18.90
C ARG A 91 -0.11 13.96 -19.84
N LYS A 92 0.02 12.95 -20.69
CA LYS A 92 1.04 12.90 -21.74
C LYS A 92 0.72 13.90 -22.86
N ALA A 93 -0.52 13.91 -23.36
CA ALA A 93 -0.95 14.85 -24.40
C ALA A 93 -0.81 16.31 -23.97
N GLU A 94 -1.09 16.62 -22.69
CA GLU A 94 -0.88 17.97 -22.11
C GLU A 94 0.61 18.34 -22.06
N LYS A 95 1.49 17.42 -21.69
CA LYS A 95 2.95 17.64 -21.70
C LYS A 95 3.51 17.81 -23.10
N ASP A 96 2.96 17.06 -24.05
CA ASP A 96 3.39 17.10 -25.46
C ASP A 96 2.80 18.31 -26.21
N GLY A 97 1.99 19.15 -25.56
CA GLY A 97 1.36 20.32 -26.18
C GLY A 97 0.38 19.95 -27.30
N ALA A 98 -0.35 18.84 -27.13
CA ALA A 98 -1.35 18.40 -28.11
C ALA A 98 -2.44 19.45 -28.33
N GLU A 99 -3.02 19.45 -29.53
CA GLU A 99 -4.07 20.39 -29.92
C GLU A 99 -5.33 20.27 -29.05
N ASP A 100 -6.04 21.40 -28.88
CA ASP A 100 -7.20 21.51 -27.99
C ASP A 100 -8.30 20.49 -28.30
N ALA A 101 -8.58 20.20 -29.58
CA ALA A 101 -9.56 19.19 -29.98
C ALA A 101 -9.19 17.80 -29.46
N ARG A 102 -7.89 17.45 -29.48
CA ARG A 102 -7.39 16.18 -28.97
C ARG A 102 -7.43 16.14 -27.44
N LEU A 103 -7.10 17.23 -26.78
CA LEU A 103 -7.22 17.34 -25.31
C LEU A 103 -8.69 17.22 -24.87
N GLN A 104 -9.61 17.82 -25.61
CA GLN A 104 -11.04 17.75 -25.33
C GLN A 104 -11.58 16.32 -25.47
N ALA A 105 -11.23 15.62 -26.55
CA ALA A 105 -11.58 14.21 -26.71
C ALA A 105 -11.02 13.31 -25.60
N LEU A 106 -9.79 13.58 -25.13
CA LEU A 106 -9.18 12.84 -24.00
C LEU A 106 -9.87 13.14 -22.66
N ARG A 107 -10.34 14.37 -22.44
CA ARG A 107 -11.13 14.74 -21.25
C ARG A 107 -12.51 14.08 -21.26
N GLU A 108 -13.17 14.02 -22.41
CA GLU A 108 -14.43 13.30 -22.56
C GLU A 108 -14.26 11.79 -22.32
N ALA A 109 -13.21 11.18 -22.89
CA ALA A 109 -12.89 9.78 -22.65
C ALA A 109 -12.52 9.49 -21.18
N LEU A 110 -11.88 10.45 -20.50
CA LEU A 110 -11.62 10.37 -19.07
C LEU A 110 -12.93 10.40 -18.26
N ALA A 111 -13.85 11.31 -18.56
CA ALA A 111 -15.15 11.41 -17.90
C ALA A 111 -15.99 10.12 -18.09
N GLN A 112 -15.97 9.53 -19.28
CA GLN A 112 -16.62 8.25 -19.53
C GLN A 112 -15.99 7.11 -18.72
N ALA A 113 -14.66 7.07 -18.60
CA ALA A 113 -13.98 6.08 -17.78
C ALA A 113 -14.29 6.26 -16.28
N GLU A 114 -14.45 7.49 -15.80
CA GLU A 114 -14.88 7.77 -14.42
C GLU A 114 -16.32 7.30 -14.17
N GLN A 115 -17.24 7.53 -15.11
CA GLN A 115 -18.61 7.04 -15.01
C GLN A 115 -18.68 5.51 -15.05
N ALA A 116 -17.89 4.86 -15.91
CA ALA A 116 -17.79 3.41 -15.97
C ALA A 116 -17.20 2.81 -14.67
N LEU A 117 -16.24 3.50 -14.04
CA LEU A 117 -15.73 3.11 -12.73
C LEU A 117 -16.81 3.16 -11.67
N HIS A 118 -17.61 4.22 -11.62
CA HIS A 118 -18.69 4.34 -10.65
C HIS A 118 -19.74 3.22 -10.82
N GLN A 119 -20.16 2.95 -12.05
CA GLN A 119 -21.08 1.83 -12.35
C GLN A 119 -20.49 0.47 -11.96
N ALA A 120 -19.20 0.26 -12.19
CA ALA A 120 -18.52 -0.97 -11.81
C ALA A 120 -18.36 -1.09 -10.27
N GLU A 121 -18.18 0.02 -9.56
CA GLU A 121 -18.17 0.06 -8.10
C GLU A 121 -19.53 -0.33 -7.53
N ASP A 122 -20.62 0.25 -8.04
CA ASP A 122 -21.99 -0.07 -7.65
C ASP A 122 -22.32 -1.55 -7.93
N ALA A 123 -21.91 -2.07 -9.09
CA ALA A 123 -22.11 -3.45 -9.47
C ALA A 123 -21.18 -4.45 -8.74
N SER A 124 -20.12 -3.97 -8.07
CA SER A 124 -19.16 -4.84 -7.38
C SER A 124 -19.67 -5.42 -6.07
N GLY A 125 -20.72 -4.84 -5.49
CA GLY A 125 -21.26 -5.23 -4.19
C GLY A 125 -20.27 -5.01 -3.02
N LYS A 126 -19.14 -4.35 -3.26
CA LYS A 126 -18.20 -3.95 -2.21
C LYS A 126 -18.77 -2.74 -1.48
N PRO A 127 -18.81 -2.74 -0.15
CA PRO A 127 -19.20 -1.54 0.59
C PRO A 127 -18.25 -0.40 0.23
N ALA A 128 -18.81 0.80 0.07
CA ALA A 128 -18.00 2.00 -0.12
C ALA A 128 -16.96 2.10 1.01
N PRO A 129 -15.71 2.51 0.70
CA PRO A 129 -14.69 2.62 1.72
C PRO A 129 -15.15 3.57 2.83
N GLU A 130 -15.02 3.12 4.07
CA GLU A 130 -15.33 3.95 5.23
C GLU A 130 -14.25 5.04 5.35
N LEU A 131 -14.58 6.24 4.90
CA LEU A 131 -13.71 7.41 4.99
C LEU A 131 -13.72 7.94 6.43
N VAL A 132 -12.96 7.31 7.30
CA VAL A 132 -12.72 7.82 8.65
C VAL A 132 -11.83 9.05 8.53
N ARG A 133 -12.42 10.23 8.68
CA ARG A 133 -11.64 11.45 8.92
C ARG A 133 -10.99 11.32 10.30
N THR A 134 -9.73 10.90 10.30
CA THR A 134 -8.90 10.97 11.50
C THR A 134 -8.49 12.43 11.69
N ASP A 135 -9.27 13.14 12.50
CA ASP A 135 -8.92 14.49 12.93
C ASP A 135 -7.66 14.34 13.80
N LYS A 136 -6.49 14.73 13.27
CA LYS A 136 -5.23 14.79 14.01
C LYS A 136 -5.30 15.94 15.02
N ARG A 137 -6.22 15.92 15.97
CA ARG A 137 -6.23 16.81 17.15
C ARG A 137 -5.66 16.12 18.40
N PRO A 138 -4.39 15.66 18.43
CA PRO A 138 -3.72 15.38 19.69
C PRO A 138 -3.11 16.64 20.33
N VAL A 139 -3.27 17.83 19.73
CA VAL A 139 -2.74 19.09 20.27
C VAL A 139 -3.86 20.13 20.21
N ASP A 140 -4.36 20.51 21.38
CA ASP A 140 -5.32 21.61 21.53
C ASP A 140 -4.74 22.93 21.02
N ASP A 141 -5.63 23.88 20.71
CA ASP A 141 -5.26 25.16 20.09
C ASP A 141 -4.29 25.97 20.95
N GLN A 142 -4.40 25.86 22.28
CA GLN A 142 -3.54 26.54 23.24
C GLN A 142 -2.13 25.94 23.25
N THR A 143 -1.99 24.61 23.27
CA THR A 143 -0.68 23.94 23.16
C THR A 143 0.01 24.24 21.82
N ARG A 144 -0.75 24.38 20.73
CA ARG A 144 -0.19 24.80 19.44
C ARG A 144 0.33 26.24 19.48
N ALA A 145 -0.46 27.16 20.04
CA ALA A 145 -0.04 28.55 20.20
C ALA A 145 1.24 28.66 21.05
N LEU A 146 1.34 27.90 22.15
CA LEU A 146 2.52 27.87 23.01
C LEU A 146 3.76 27.30 22.30
N LYS A 147 3.61 26.23 21.50
CA LYS A 147 4.71 25.70 20.67
C LYS A 147 5.20 26.70 19.63
N THR A 148 4.28 27.45 19.03
CA THR A 148 4.62 28.55 18.13
C THR A 148 5.38 29.64 18.87
N GLU A 149 4.90 30.09 20.03
CA GLU A 149 5.58 31.14 20.81
C GLU A 149 7.01 30.74 21.22
N VAL A 150 7.22 29.50 21.67
CA VAL A 150 8.57 28.97 21.96
C VAL A 150 9.48 29.03 20.73
N ALA A 151 8.96 28.65 19.56
CA ALA A 151 9.74 28.69 18.32
C ALA A 151 10.12 30.13 17.92
N PHE A 152 9.20 31.09 18.08
CA PHE A 152 9.44 32.50 17.79
C PHE A 152 10.43 33.12 18.78
N ALA A 153 10.24 32.93 20.09
CA ALA A 153 11.16 33.43 21.11
C ALA A 153 12.59 32.88 20.92
N ARG A 154 12.72 31.60 20.53
CA ARG A 154 14.01 30.99 20.21
C ARG A 154 14.63 31.56 18.93
N ALA A 155 13.83 31.84 17.91
CA ALA A 155 14.30 32.45 16.67
C ALA A 155 14.77 33.90 16.89
N ASP A 156 14.01 34.67 17.67
CA ASP A 156 14.35 36.05 18.06
C ASP A 156 15.66 36.08 18.85
N LEU A 157 15.84 35.19 19.83
CA LEU A 157 17.10 35.07 20.58
C LEU A 157 18.28 34.79 19.63
N ARG A 158 18.16 33.78 18.75
CA ARG A 158 19.19 33.45 17.75
C ARG A 158 19.46 34.57 16.75
N LYS A 159 18.48 35.43 16.48
CA LYS A 159 18.66 36.60 15.63
C LYS A 159 19.47 37.66 16.36
N LEU A 160 19.09 38.01 17.58
CA LEU A 160 19.79 38.99 18.42
C LEU A 160 21.24 38.57 18.71
N GLU A 161 21.48 37.27 18.93
CA GLU A 161 22.84 36.72 19.11
C GLU A 161 23.71 36.89 17.86
N ARG A 162 23.14 36.67 16.66
CA ARG A 162 23.87 36.86 15.39
C ARG A 162 24.15 38.32 15.09
N GLU A 163 23.24 39.21 15.48
CA GLU A 163 23.36 40.66 15.29
C GLU A 163 24.22 41.32 16.38
N GLN A 164 24.71 40.56 17.37
CA GLN A 164 25.46 41.07 18.52
C GLN A 164 24.72 42.22 19.23
N ALA A 165 23.42 42.03 19.42
CA ALA A 165 22.59 42.99 20.12
C ALA A 165 23.07 43.23 21.57
N GLU A 166 22.69 44.37 22.13
CA GLU A 166 23.07 44.74 23.50
C GLU A 166 22.66 43.69 24.52
N GLU A 167 23.46 43.52 25.59
CA GLU A 167 23.24 42.47 26.59
C GLU A 167 21.87 42.57 27.26
N GLN A 168 21.33 43.79 27.39
CA GLN A 168 19.99 44.00 27.94
C GLN A 168 18.90 43.40 27.02
N ALA A 169 19.05 43.51 25.70
CA ALA A 169 18.11 42.92 24.73
C ALA A 169 18.23 41.39 24.69
N LEU A 170 19.45 40.85 24.79
CA LEU A 170 19.68 39.41 24.91
C LEU A 170 19.09 38.85 26.21
N ALA A 171 19.26 39.55 27.34
CA ALA A 171 18.68 39.17 28.61
C ALA A 171 17.14 39.14 28.55
N ALA A 172 16.51 40.15 27.95
CA ALA A 172 15.06 40.18 27.76
C ALA A 172 14.56 39.02 26.88
N ALA A 173 15.26 38.69 25.79
CA ALA A 173 14.90 37.57 24.93
C ALA A 173 15.05 36.21 25.61
N ARG A 174 16.07 36.03 26.47
CA ARG A 174 16.25 34.83 27.28
C ARG A 174 15.11 34.65 28.29
N VAL A 175 14.67 35.73 28.94
CA VAL A 175 13.52 35.70 29.85
C VAL A 175 12.24 35.30 29.10
N ARG A 176 11.97 35.90 27.94
CA ARG A 176 10.80 35.55 27.11
C ARG A 176 10.79 34.08 26.68
N LEU A 177 11.95 33.54 26.29
CA LEU A 177 12.05 32.11 25.93
C LEU A 177 11.76 31.21 27.14
N ALA A 178 12.33 31.54 28.30
CA ALA A 178 12.12 30.76 29.53
C ALA A 178 10.64 30.77 29.99
N GLU A 179 9.97 31.92 29.88
CA GLU A 179 8.54 32.04 30.18
C GLU A 179 7.67 31.21 29.23
N ALA A 180 7.94 31.27 27.92
CA ALA A 180 7.22 30.48 26.92
C ALA A 180 7.44 28.96 27.12
N GLU A 181 8.67 28.54 27.43
CA GLU A 181 8.99 27.13 27.72
C GLU A 181 8.30 26.65 29.01
N ARG A 182 8.22 27.49 30.05
CA ARG A 182 7.48 27.19 31.29
C ARG A 182 5.98 27.03 31.04
N GLN A 183 5.37 27.97 30.32
CA GLN A 183 3.93 27.89 30.00
C GLN A 183 3.59 26.64 29.18
N LEU A 184 4.46 26.27 28.24
CA LEU A 184 4.31 25.03 27.48
C LEU A 184 4.47 23.78 28.37
N ALA A 185 5.39 23.80 29.34
CA ALA A 185 5.55 22.70 30.29
C ALA A 185 4.33 22.55 31.21
N GLU A 186 3.78 23.66 31.72
CA GLU A 186 2.56 23.67 32.55
C GLU A 186 1.33 23.16 31.80
N GLN A 187 1.21 23.45 30.49
CA GLN A 187 0.11 22.96 29.65
C GLN A 187 0.20 21.45 29.35
N ASN A 188 1.40 20.87 29.38
CA ASN A 188 1.63 19.45 29.08
C ASN A 188 1.78 18.56 30.33
N ALA A 189 1.70 19.14 31.53
CA ALA A 189 1.80 18.44 32.82
C ALA A 189 0.43 17.92 33.29
#